data_AF-A0A4U0WSU6-F1
#
_entry.id   AF-A0A4U0WSU6-F1
#
_cell.length_a   1.000
_cell.length_b   1.000
_cell.length_c   1.000
_cell.angle_alpha   90.00
_cell.angle_beta   90.00
_cell.angle_gamma   90.00
#
_symmetry.space_group_name_H-M   'P 1'
#
loop_
_entity.id
_entity.type
_entity.pdbx_description
1 polymer ?
#
loop_
_entity_poly.entity_id
_entity_poly.type
_entity_poly.pdbx_seq_one_letter_code
_entity_poly.pdbx_strand_id
1 'polypeptide(L)'
;MKIQRLFIYPVKSLRPVEVSAAEITNEGLRFDRQYVLVKPPTKQQPLAEHITIKWRFDLGLFHTAIDKAWSKLTITHSHAQEREVLVVPLTPSPLSLLDAKIFE
;
A
#
# COMPACT_ATOMS: atom_id res chain seq x y z
N MET A 1 -14.98 -5.63 -26.54
CA MET A 1 -13.99 -5.02 -25.62
C MET A 1 -13.32 -6.14 -24.83
N LYS A 2 -11.98 -6.19 -24.72
CA LYS A 2 -11.24 -7.23 -23.98
C LYS A 2 -10.26 -6.56 -23.01
N ILE A 3 -10.27 -6.99 -21.74
CA ILE A 3 -9.30 -6.54 -20.73
C ILE A 3 -7.93 -7.10 -21.10
N GLN A 4 -6.92 -6.22 -21.22
CA GLN A 4 -5.55 -6.62 -21.56
C GLN A 4 -4.68 -6.87 -20.32
N ARG A 5 -4.81 -6.01 -19.31
CA ARG A 5 -4.00 -6.02 -18.08
C ARG A 5 -4.86 -5.55 -16.92
N LEU A 6 -4.58 -6.07 -15.73
CA LEU A 6 -5.26 -5.71 -14.51
C LEU A 6 -4.23 -5.32 -13.46
N PHE A 7 -4.46 -4.19 -12.80
CA PHE A 7 -3.54 -3.64 -11.83
C PHE A 7 -4.27 -3.31 -10.54
N ILE A 8 -3.62 -3.64 -9.43
CA ILE A 8 -4.03 -3.23 -8.09
C ILE A 8 -2.94 -2.29 -7.57
N TYR A 9 -3.32 -1.26 -6.81
CA TYR A 9 -2.41 -0.35 -6.12
C TYR A 9 -2.56 -0.55 -4.60
N PRO A 10 -1.95 -1.60 -3.99
CA PRO A 10 -2.22 -1.94 -2.60
C PRO A 10 -1.88 -0.82 -1.61
N VAL A 11 -0.87 -0.02 -1.94
CA VAL A 11 -0.53 1.21 -1.23
C VAL A 11 -0.77 2.40 -2.14
N LYS A 12 -1.53 3.39 -1.67
CA LYS A 12 -1.79 4.64 -2.40
C LYS A 12 -0.47 5.29 -2.80
N SER A 13 -0.37 5.69 -4.07
CA SER A 13 0.77 6.42 -4.66
C SER A 13 2.04 5.62 -4.93
N LEU A 14 2.10 4.32 -4.60
CA LEU A 14 3.23 3.45 -4.96
C LEU A 14 2.99 2.74 -6.31
N ARG A 15 3.97 1.96 -6.80
CA ARG A 15 3.79 1.18 -8.03
C ARG A 15 2.71 0.10 -7.87
N PRO A 16 1.94 -0.19 -8.93
CA PRO A 16 0.93 -1.23 -8.90
C PRO A 16 1.55 -2.64 -8.95
N VAL A 17 0.73 -3.60 -8.55
CA VAL A 17 0.92 -5.03 -8.83
C VAL A 17 0.04 -5.40 -10.01
N GLU A 18 0.64 -5.94 -11.07
CA GLU A 18 -0.12 -6.57 -12.15
C GLU A 18 -0.61 -7.95 -11.71
N VAL A 19 -1.89 -8.23 -11.93
CA VAL A 19 -2.54 -9.47 -11.52
C VAL A 19 -3.31 -10.07 -12.69
N SER A 20 -3.50 -11.39 -12.70
CA SER A 20 -4.28 -12.07 -13.74
C SER A 20 -5.79 -12.01 -13.48
N ALA A 21 -6.19 -11.85 -12.21
CA ALA A 21 -7.57 -11.75 -11.77
C ALA A 21 -7.64 -10.94 -10.47
N ALA A 22 -8.80 -10.32 -10.23
CA ALA A 22 -9.13 -9.70 -8.96
C ALA A 22 -10.65 -9.80 -8.73
N GLU A 23 -11.03 -9.85 -7.45
CA GLU A 23 -12.42 -9.79 -7.04
C GLU A 23 -12.93 -8.34 -7.12
N ILE A 24 -14.13 -8.13 -7.63
CA ILE A 24 -14.79 -6.83 -7.64
C ILE A 24 -15.64 -6.72 -6.37
N THR A 25 -15.42 -5.64 -5.63
CA THR A 25 -16.17 -5.28 -4.41
C THR A 25 -16.96 -4.00 -4.66
N ASN A 26 -17.78 -3.59 -3.68
CA ASN A 26 -18.47 -2.30 -3.67
C ASN A 26 -17.51 -1.10 -3.62
N GLU A 27 -16.27 -1.27 -3.13
CA GLU A 27 -15.27 -0.20 -3.05
C GLU A 27 -14.23 -0.23 -4.20
N GLY A 28 -14.26 -1.23 -5.07
CA GLY A 28 -13.31 -1.41 -6.17
C GLY A 28 -12.73 -2.82 -6.23
N LEU A 29 -11.55 -2.98 -6.83
CA LEU A 29 -10.88 -4.27 -6.83
C LEU A 29 -10.41 -4.61 -5.42
N ARG A 30 -10.62 -5.85 -4.99
CA ARG A 30 -10.13 -6.33 -3.69
C ARG A 30 -8.64 -6.04 -3.56
N PHE A 31 -8.26 -5.49 -2.40
CA PHE A 31 -6.91 -5.05 -2.05
C PHE A 31 -6.43 -3.76 -2.76
N ASP A 32 -7.25 -3.06 -3.54
CA ASP A 32 -6.86 -1.75 -4.07
C ASP A 32 -6.87 -0.68 -2.97
N ARG A 33 -5.75 0.03 -2.84
CA ARG A 33 -5.54 1.20 -1.94
C ARG A 33 -5.87 0.94 -0.46
N GLN A 34 -5.63 -0.27 0.04
CA GLN A 34 -5.83 -0.60 1.45
C GLN A 34 -4.87 0.15 2.39
N TYR A 35 -3.69 0.51 1.89
CA TYR A 35 -2.69 1.23 2.67
C TYR A 35 -2.48 2.65 2.15
N VAL A 36 -2.15 3.56 3.05
CA VAL A 36 -1.76 4.93 2.75
C VAL A 36 -0.52 5.30 3.57
N LEU A 37 0.37 6.08 2.97
CA LEU A 37 1.50 6.66 3.69
C LEU A 37 1.06 7.98 4.31
N VAL A 38 1.37 8.17 5.59
CA VAL A 38 1.03 9.38 6.33
C VAL A 38 2.24 9.93 7.06
N LYS A 39 2.31 11.26 7.19
CA LYS A 39 3.15 11.90 8.20
C LYS A 39 2.35 11.94 9.51
N PRO A 40 2.94 11.55 10.64
CA PRO A 40 2.29 11.70 11.93
C PRO A 40 1.98 13.17 12.24
N PRO A 41 0.93 13.46 13.03
CA PRO A 41 0.67 14.79 13.58
C PRO A 41 1.88 15.42 14.28
N THR A 42 1.96 16.75 14.20
CA THR A 42 2.93 17.59 14.91
C THR A 42 2.23 18.75 15.61
N LYS A 43 2.93 19.51 16.45
CA LYS A 43 2.34 20.71 17.11
C LYS A 43 1.83 21.75 16.09
N GLN A 44 2.50 21.85 14.94
CA GLN A 44 2.17 22.80 13.87
C GLN A 44 1.11 22.25 12.90
N GLN A 45 1.03 20.93 12.77
CA GLN A 45 0.07 20.24 11.91
C GLN A 45 -0.60 19.12 12.73
N PRO A 46 -1.72 19.39 13.40
CA PRO A 46 -2.31 18.50 14.40
C PRO A 46 -3.00 17.27 13.80
N LEU A 47 -3.18 17.22 12.48
CA LEU A 47 -3.78 16.09 11.77
C LEU A 47 -2.70 15.32 11.00
N ALA A 48 -2.89 14.01 10.86
CA ALA A 48 -2.03 13.20 10.00
C ALA A 48 -2.14 13.67 8.54
N GLU A 49 -1.00 13.81 7.86
CA GLU A 49 -0.96 14.31 6.48
C GLU A 49 -0.69 13.16 5.50
N HIS A 50 -1.57 12.98 4.51
CA HIS A 50 -1.36 11.99 3.45
C HIS A 50 -0.17 12.35 2.57
N ILE A 51 0.74 11.40 2.39
CA ILE A 51 1.85 11.51 1.44
C ILE A 51 1.37 10.96 0.09
N THR A 52 1.46 11.78 -0.97
CA THR A 52 0.99 11.39 -2.31
C THR A 52 2.01 11.67 -3.39
N ILE A 53 1.91 10.93 -4.50
CA ILE A 53 2.88 11.04 -5.61
C ILE A 53 2.94 12.44 -6.23
N LYS A 54 1.85 13.23 -6.12
CA LYS A 54 1.79 14.61 -6.61
C LYS A 54 2.88 15.50 -6.01
N TRP A 55 3.23 15.25 -4.76
CA TRP A 55 4.23 16.04 -4.01
C TRP A 55 5.50 15.26 -3.73
N ARG A 56 5.47 13.93 -3.87
CA ARG A 56 6.57 13.00 -3.60
C ARG A 56 6.68 11.97 -4.72
N PHE A 57 7.29 12.40 -5.83
CA PHE A 57 7.46 11.56 -7.02
C PHE A 57 8.34 10.33 -6.77
N ASP A 58 9.21 10.41 -5.77
CA ASP A 58 10.07 9.31 -5.29
C ASP A 58 9.26 8.12 -4.74
N LEU A 59 7.98 8.30 -4.42
CA LEU A 59 7.07 7.18 -4.13
C LEU A 59 6.97 6.18 -5.29
N GLY A 60 7.21 6.64 -6.53
CA GLY A 60 7.30 5.78 -7.71
C GLY A 60 8.53 4.86 -7.74
N LEU A 61 9.45 4.97 -6.77
CA LEU A 61 10.60 4.08 -6.62
C LEU A 61 10.30 2.87 -5.73
N PHE A 62 9.14 2.83 -5.08
CA PHE A 62 8.73 1.69 -4.26
C PHE A 62 7.93 0.68 -5.10
N HIS A 63 8.43 -0.54 -5.15
CA HIS A 63 7.77 -1.68 -5.76
C HIS A 63 6.93 -2.41 -4.73
N THR A 64 5.79 -2.92 -5.18
CA THR A 64 4.90 -3.75 -4.38
C THR A 64 4.80 -5.13 -5.01
N ALA A 65 4.65 -6.16 -4.18
CA ALA A 65 4.42 -7.53 -4.61
C ALA A 65 3.45 -8.22 -3.65
N ILE A 66 2.48 -8.93 -4.22
CA ILE A 66 1.55 -9.79 -3.47
C ILE A 66 2.05 -11.23 -3.55
N ASP A 67 2.10 -11.92 -2.41
CA ASP A 67 2.48 -13.33 -2.39
C ASP A 67 1.41 -14.22 -3.05
N LYS A 68 1.81 -15.43 -3.46
CA LYS A 68 0.89 -16.36 -4.15
C LYS A 68 -0.33 -16.75 -3.32
N ALA A 69 -0.21 -16.72 -2.00
CA ALA A 69 -1.29 -17.03 -1.07
C ALA A 69 -2.25 -15.84 -0.83
N TRP A 70 -2.01 -14.67 -1.45
CA TRP A 70 -2.79 -13.45 -1.25
C TRP A 70 -2.93 -13.05 0.23
N SER A 71 -1.86 -13.28 0.99
CA SER A 71 -1.81 -13.06 2.44
C SER A 71 -0.93 -11.89 2.83
N LYS A 72 0.12 -11.62 2.05
CA LYS A 72 1.18 -10.66 2.37
C LYS A 72 1.46 -9.74 1.20
N LEU A 73 1.68 -8.48 1.54
CA LEU A 73 2.18 -7.43 0.69
C LEU A 73 3.65 -7.16 1.06
N THR A 74 4.53 -7.26 0.09
CA THR A 74 5.95 -6.92 0.21
C THR A 74 6.20 -5.59 -0.49
N ILE A 75 6.92 -4.68 0.17
CA ILE A 75 7.28 -3.36 -0.32
C ILE A 75 8.80 -3.26 -0.31
N THR A 76 9.39 -2.93 -1.45
CA THR A 76 10.84 -2.73 -1.62
C THR A 76 11.11 -1.42 -2.32
N HIS A 77 12.31 -0.86 -2.12
CA HIS A 77 12.74 0.36 -2.81
C HIS A 77 13.73 0.03 -3.92
N SER A 78 13.59 0.67 -5.09
CA SER A 78 14.37 0.40 -6.32
C SER A 78 15.89 0.48 -6.13
N HIS A 79 16.34 1.29 -5.18
CA HIS A 79 17.76 1.55 -4.91
C HIS A 79 18.25 0.97 -3.58
N ALA A 80 17.39 0.26 -2.83
CA ALA A 80 17.81 -0.35 -1.58
C ALA A 80 18.81 -1.49 -1.86
N GLN A 81 19.90 -1.54 -1.09
CA GLN A 81 20.73 -2.75 -1.02
C GLN A 81 19.90 -3.88 -0.41
N GLU A 82 20.18 -5.12 -0.81
CA GLU A 82 19.48 -6.32 -0.35
C GLU A 82 19.38 -6.34 1.19
N ARG A 83 18.21 -5.98 1.76
CA ARG A 83 17.70 -6.23 3.13
C ARG A 83 16.57 -5.28 3.57
N GLU A 84 16.39 -4.11 2.94
CA GLU A 84 15.29 -3.21 3.32
C GLU A 84 13.98 -3.63 2.64
N VAL A 85 13.30 -4.59 3.26
CA VAL A 85 12.02 -5.12 2.81
C VAL A 85 10.99 -4.90 3.92
N LEU A 86 9.88 -4.23 3.58
CA LEU A 86 8.73 -4.11 4.46
C LEU A 86 7.68 -5.14 4.05
N VAL A 87 7.23 -5.96 4.99
CA VAL A 87 6.16 -6.94 4.77
C VAL A 87 4.98 -6.61 5.68
N VAL A 88 3.80 -6.46 5.08
CA VAL A 88 2.53 -6.19 5.79
C VAL A 88 1.46 -7.19 5.34
N PRO A 89 0.47 -7.54 6.18
CA PRO A 89 -0.60 -8.45 5.76
C PRO A 89 -1.56 -7.76 4.76
N LEU A 90 -2.12 -8.48 3.79
CA LEU A 90 -3.21 -7.93 2.95
C LEU A 90 -4.55 -7.85 3.69
N THR A 91 -4.69 -8.62 4.75
CA THR A 91 -5.86 -8.63 5.63
C THR A 91 -5.35 -8.64 7.07
N PRO A 92 -5.06 -7.46 7.66
CA PRO A 92 -4.61 -7.39 9.04
C PRO A 92 -5.70 -7.92 9.98
N SER A 93 -5.28 -8.71 10.98
CA SER A 93 -6.19 -9.14 12.04
C SER A 93 -6.54 -7.94 12.93
N PRO A 94 -7.80 -7.74 13.35
CA PRO A 94 -8.15 -6.69 14.31
C PRO A 94 -7.30 -6.74 15.58
N LEU A 95 -6.93 -7.95 16.04
CA LEU A 95 -6.07 -8.14 17.21
C LEU A 95 -4.66 -7.57 17.01
N SER A 96 -4.16 -7.57 15.77
CA SER A 96 -2.84 -7.00 15.44
C SER A 96 -2.80 -5.47 15.51
N LEU A 97 -3.97 -4.83 15.60
CA LEU A 97 -4.10 -3.37 15.62
C LEU A 97 -4.42 -2.83 17.02
N LEU A 98 -4.54 -3.68 18.05
CA LEU A 98 -4.88 -3.24 19.41
C LEU A 98 -3.87 -2.23 19.97
N ASP A 99 -2.58 -2.43 19.67
CA ASP A 99 -1.49 -1.55 20.11
C ASP A 99 -1.07 -0.55 19.03
N ALA A 100 -1.83 -0.45 17.94
CA ALA A 100 -1.50 0.48 16.86
C ALA A 100 -1.67 1.92 17.33
N LYS A 101 -0.71 2.79 16.95
CA LYS A 101 -0.85 4.23 17.19
C LYS A 101 -2.01 4.76 16.36
N ILE A 102 -2.96 5.36 17.04
CA ILE A 102 -4.08 6.06 16.42
C ILE A 102 -3.72 7.54 16.37
N PHE A 103 -3.95 8.15 15.21
CA PHE A 103 -3.82 9.58 14.99
C PHE A 103 -5.21 10.10 14.62
N GLU A 104 -5.67 11.11 15.35
CA GLU A 104 -6.93 11.83 15.08
C GLU A 104 -6.72 12.95 14.05
#